data_AF-C1IEC0-F1
#
_entry.id   AF-C1IEC0-F1
#
_cell.length_a   1.000
_cell.length_b   1.000
_cell.length_c   1.000
_cell.angle_alpha   90.00
_cell.angle_beta   90.00
_cell.angle_gamma   90.00
#
_symmetry.space_group_name_H-M   'P 1'
#
loop_
_entity.id
_entity.type
_entity.pdbx_description
1 polymer ?
#
loop_
_entity_poly.entity_id
_entity_poly.type
_entity_poly.pdbx_seq_one_letter_code
_entity_poly.pdbx_strand_id
1 'polypeptide(L)'
;WLRCFRTQEKPLDMTDITSLQASVTYGLEPLQTFMSRNVDPDILTHLHENSLQMWPASLSEKVNTQNLLLVIPAFVLSELQAGFKIGFLIYIPFIVIDLIVSNVLLALGMQMVAPMTLSLPLKLLLFV
;
A
#
# COMPACT_ATOMS: atom_id res chain seq x y z
N TRP A 1 0.40 11.16 -12.52
CA TRP A 1 -0.44 11.33 -13.72
C TRP A 1 -0.06 12.54 -14.58
N LEU A 2 -0.29 13.79 -14.17
CA LEU A 2 0.05 14.97 -14.99
C LEU A 2 1.54 15.09 -15.37
N ARG A 3 2.47 14.70 -14.48
CA ARG A 3 3.91 14.65 -14.78
C ARG A 3 4.29 13.55 -15.79
N CYS A 4 3.65 12.39 -15.73
CA CYS A 4 3.86 11.29 -16.69
C CYS A 4 3.34 11.65 -18.09
N PHE A 5 2.25 12.42 -18.18
CA PHE A 5 1.72 12.92 -19.45
C PHE A 5 2.63 13.99 -20.08
N ARG A 6 3.25 14.87 -19.26
CA ARG A 6 4.20 15.88 -19.75
C ARG A 6 5.44 15.26 -20.40
N THR A 7 5.89 14.10 -19.94
CA THR A 7 7.01 13.35 -20.53
C THR A 7 6.66 12.66 -21.86
N GLN A 8 5.37 12.55 -22.21
CA GLN A 8 4.89 11.93 -23.44
C GLN A 8 4.89 12.89 -24.65
N GLU A 9 5.23 14.17 -24.46
CA GLU A 9 5.37 15.16 -25.55
C GLU A 9 6.62 14.93 -26.41
N LYS A 10 7.57 14.08 -25.98
CA LYS A 10 8.61 13.57 -26.86
C LYS A 10 8.06 12.33 -27.59
N PRO A 11 7.96 12.32 -28.93
CA PRO A 11 7.44 11.19 -29.67
C PRO A 11 8.27 9.94 -29.33
N LEU A 12 7.58 8.83 -29.08
CA LEU A 12 8.21 7.52 -28.89
C LEU A 12 8.89 7.15 -30.20
N ASP A 13 10.18 7.47 -30.30
CA ASP A 13 10.96 7.19 -31.49
C ASP A 13 11.36 5.72 -31.48
N MET A 14 10.54 4.91 -32.15
CA MET A 14 10.66 3.45 -32.25
C MET A 14 11.70 3.03 -33.30
N THR A 15 12.42 3.98 -33.89
CA THR A 15 13.38 3.70 -34.97
C THR A 15 14.73 3.20 -34.46
N ASP A 16 15.05 3.37 -33.17
CA ASP A 16 16.34 2.98 -32.59
C ASP A 16 16.20 2.29 -31.22
N ILE A 17 17.02 1.28 -30.95
CA ILE A 17 16.96 0.50 -29.69
C ILE A 17 17.41 1.38 -28.50
N THR A 18 18.30 2.33 -28.76
CA THR A 18 18.82 3.29 -27.77
C THR A 18 17.79 4.37 -27.40
N SER A 19 16.99 4.86 -28.35
CA SER A 19 15.88 5.79 -28.08
C SER A 19 14.72 5.12 -27.33
N LEU A 20 14.51 3.82 -27.56
CA LEU A 20 13.54 3.01 -26.82
C LEU A 20 13.92 2.88 -25.33
N GLN A 21 15.20 2.59 -25.04
CA GLN A 21 15.70 2.49 -23.65
C GLN A 21 15.64 3.84 -22.91
N ALA A 22 15.95 4.94 -23.60
CA ALA A 22 15.81 6.27 -23.05
C ALA A 22 14.35 6.59 -22.71
N SER A 23 13.42 6.30 -23.62
CA SER A 23 11.98 6.56 -23.45
C SER A 23 11.37 5.80 -22.26
N VAL A 24 11.79 4.55 -22.06
CA VAL A 24 11.38 3.75 -20.88
C VAL A 24 11.89 4.39 -19.59
N THR A 25 13.14 4.85 -19.56
CA THR A 25 13.74 5.46 -18.37
C THR A 25 13.03 6.78 -18.01
N TYR A 26 12.73 7.64 -18.99
CA TYR A 26 11.98 8.88 -18.77
C TYR A 26 10.54 8.66 -18.30
N GLY A 27 9.88 7.59 -18.74
CA GLY A 27 8.53 7.24 -18.28
C GLY A 27 8.48 6.72 -16.84
N LEU A 28 9.54 6.02 -16.40
CA LEU A 28 9.62 5.40 -15.08
C LEU A 28 10.13 6.34 -13.98
N GLU A 29 10.94 7.34 -14.31
CA GLU A 29 11.47 8.35 -13.37
C GLU A 29 10.40 9.01 -12.47
N PRO A 30 9.26 9.52 -12.99
CA PRO A 30 8.24 10.14 -12.14
C PRO A 30 7.55 9.12 -11.22
N LEU A 31 7.42 7.87 -11.64
CA LEU A 31 6.83 6.80 -10.83
C LEU A 31 7.79 6.42 -9.70
N GLN A 32 9.08 6.26 -10.02
CA GLN A 32 10.13 5.99 -9.06
C GLN A 32 10.23 7.08 -7.99
N THR A 33 10.17 8.35 -8.42
CA THR A 33 10.15 9.52 -7.52
C THR A 33 8.92 9.54 -6.62
N PHE A 34 7.76 9.13 -7.14
CA PHE A 34 6.54 9.01 -6.34
C PHE A 34 6.68 7.91 -5.31
N MET A 35 7.13 6.72 -5.70
CA MET A 35 7.28 5.59 -4.78
C MET A 35 8.31 5.91 -3.69
N SER A 36 9.48 6.45 -4.04
CA SER A 36 10.51 6.80 -3.03
C SER A 36 10.05 7.86 -2.03
N ARG A 37 9.12 8.74 -2.41
CA ARG A 37 8.55 9.75 -1.52
C ARG A 37 7.48 9.21 -0.56
N ASN A 38 6.72 8.20 -0.97
CA ASN A 38 5.61 7.64 -0.19
C ASN A 38 5.97 6.36 0.56
N VAL A 39 7.18 5.85 0.35
CA VAL A 39 7.77 4.76 1.11
C VAL A 39 8.04 5.19 2.55
N ASP A 40 7.78 4.29 3.49
CA ASP A 40 8.27 4.40 4.86
C ASP A 40 9.80 4.21 4.89
N PRO A 41 10.57 5.19 5.40
CA PRO A 41 12.03 5.11 5.41
C PRO A 41 12.57 3.93 6.23
N ASP A 42 11.87 3.51 7.27
CA ASP A 42 12.28 2.37 8.10
C ASP A 42 12.13 1.06 7.33
N ILE A 43 11.03 0.92 6.58
CA ILE A 43 10.81 -0.26 5.72
C ILE A 43 11.87 -0.34 4.62
N LEU A 44 12.23 0.79 4.00
CA LEU A 44 13.23 0.82 2.95
C LEU A 44 14.64 0.51 3.47
N THR A 45 15.02 1.06 4.62
CA THR A 45 16.32 0.77 5.24
C THR A 45 16.42 -0.70 5.62
N HIS A 46 15.39 -1.28 6.24
CA HIS A 46 15.35 -2.70 6.55
C HIS A 46 15.42 -3.58 5.31
N LEU A 47 14.70 -3.26 4.24
CA LEU A 47 14.78 -4.02 3.00
C LEU A 47 16.17 -3.89 2.34
N HIS A 48 16.77 -2.71 2.42
CA HIS A 48 18.12 -2.48 1.92
C HIS A 48 19.14 -3.35 2.68
N GLU A 49 19.13 -3.32 4.01
CA GLU A 49 20.00 -4.13 4.86
C GLU A 49 19.82 -5.63 4.61
N ASN A 50 18.58 -6.11 4.52
CA ASN A 50 18.29 -7.51 4.20
C ASN A 50 18.78 -7.90 2.80
N SER A 51 18.67 -6.99 1.82
CA SER A 51 19.14 -7.26 0.46
C SER A 51 20.66 -7.45 0.40
N LEU A 52 21.43 -6.72 1.21
CA LEU A 52 22.89 -6.86 1.29
C LEU A 52 23.32 -8.21 1.89
N GLN A 53 22.50 -8.81 2.75
CA GLN A 53 22.78 -10.09 3.39
C GLN A 53 22.34 -11.29 2.54
N MET A 54 21.25 -11.15 1.79
CA MET A 54 20.60 -12.25 1.09
C MET A 54 20.92 -12.33 -0.40
N TRP A 55 21.33 -11.22 -1.04
CA TRP A 55 21.55 -11.21 -2.49
C TRP A 55 22.99 -11.61 -2.88
N PRO A 56 23.17 -12.27 -4.04
CA PRO A 56 24.49 -12.54 -4.59
C PRO A 56 25.32 -11.26 -4.78
N ALA A 57 26.64 -11.35 -4.65
CA ALA A 57 27.56 -10.20 -4.76
C ALA A 57 27.42 -9.40 -6.08
N SER A 58 26.96 -10.04 -7.16
CA SER A 58 26.70 -9.39 -8.47
C SER A 58 25.48 -8.46 -8.48
N LEU A 59 24.54 -8.65 -7.54
CA LEU A 59 23.36 -7.83 -7.35
C LEU A 59 23.59 -6.77 -6.26
N SER A 60 24.34 -7.09 -5.20
CA SER A 60 24.61 -6.19 -4.06
C SER A 60 25.34 -4.91 -4.46
N GLU A 61 26.25 -4.97 -5.43
CA GLU A 61 27.03 -3.80 -5.91
C GLU A 61 26.18 -2.78 -6.69
N LYS A 62 25.00 -3.19 -7.18
CA LYS A 62 24.04 -2.34 -7.91
C LYS A 62 22.81 -1.98 -7.08
N VAL A 63 22.76 -2.37 -5.80
CA VAL A 63 21.67 -1.96 -4.92
C VAL A 63 21.98 -0.58 -4.39
N ASN A 64 21.15 0.37 -4.81
CA ASN A 64 21.03 1.65 -4.16
C ASN A 64 19.58 1.76 -3.68
N THR A 65 19.34 2.56 -2.65
CA THR A 65 18.01 3.03 -2.22
C THR A 65 17.13 3.58 -3.35
N GLN A 66 17.73 3.94 -4.48
CA GLN A 66 17.04 4.39 -5.69
C GLN A 66 16.71 3.25 -6.66
N ASN A 67 17.20 2.03 -6.49
CA ASN A 67 16.95 0.94 -7.42
C ASN A 67 15.46 0.51 -7.37
N LEU A 68 14.81 0.47 -8.53
CA LEU A 68 13.40 0.07 -8.67
C LEU A 68 13.11 -1.31 -8.05
N LEU A 69 14.07 -2.24 -8.11
CA LEU A 69 13.95 -3.58 -7.53
C LEU A 69 13.79 -3.56 -6.00
N LEU A 70 14.25 -2.50 -5.33
CA LEU A 70 14.12 -2.30 -3.89
C LEU A 70 12.95 -1.37 -3.54
N VAL A 71 12.80 -0.28 -4.29
CA VAL A 71 11.77 0.74 -4.04
C VAL A 71 10.36 0.19 -4.23
N ILE A 72 10.14 -0.66 -5.24
CA ILE A 72 8.81 -1.24 -5.52
C ILE A 72 8.30 -2.10 -4.34
N PRO A 73 9.02 -3.13 -3.87
CA PRO A 73 8.55 -3.94 -2.74
C PRO A 73 8.46 -3.13 -1.44
N ALA A 74 9.37 -2.17 -1.21
CA ALA A 74 9.30 -1.28 -0.05
C ALA A 74 8.03 -0.42 -0.06
N PHE A 75 7.66 0.12 -1.22
CA PHE A 75 6.47 0.94 -1.38
C PHE A 75 5.20 0.13 -1.13
N VAL A 76 5.10 -1.05 -1.76
CA VAL A 76 3.95 -1.95 -1.57
C VAL A 76 3.78 -2.31 -0.09
N LEU A 77 4.87 -2.64 0.61
CA LEU A 77 4.80 -2.99 2.03
C LEU A 77 4.38 -1.79 2.90
N SER A 78 4.88 -0.59 2.59
CA SER A 78 4.53 0.65 3.29
C SER A 78 3.04 0.97 3.13
N GLU A 79 2.54 0.94 1.90
CA GLU A 79 1.12 1.19 1.60
C GLU A 79 0.21 0.10 2.17
N LEU A 80 0.64 -1.16 2.15
CA LEU A 80 -0.09 -2.25 2.79
C LEU A 80 -0.22 -2.00 4.29
N GLN A 81 0.88 -1.66 4.96
CA GLN A 81 0.85 -1.38 6.40
C GLN A 81 -0.03 -0.16 6.73
N ALA A 82 0.05 0.91 5.93
CA ALA A 82 -0.81 2.08 6.06
C ALA A 82 -2.29 1.72 5.86
N GLY A 83 -2.60 0.95 4.81
CA GLY A 83 -3.95 0.45 4.53
C GLY A 83 -4.52 -0.40 5.65
N PHE A 84 -3.70 -1.29 6.24
CA PHE A 84 -4.09 -2.07 7.42
C PHE A 84 -4.33 -1.20 8.66
N LYS A 85 -3.48 -0.20 8.91
CA LYS A 85 -3.67 0.74 10.03
C LYS A 85 -5.00 1.50 9.90
N ILE A 86 -5.28 2.05 8.71
CA ILE A 86 -6.54 2.76 8.43
C ILE A 86 -7.73 1.81 8.54
N GLY A 87 -7.65 0.63 7.92
CA GLY A 87 -8.70 -0.38 7.98
C GLY A 87 -9.01 -0.82 9.41
N PHE A 88 -7.98 -1.01 10.23
CA PHE A 88 -8.13 -1.36 11.64
C PHE A 88 -8.83 -0.25 12.43
N LEU A 89 -8.41 1.01 12.26
CA LEU A 89 -9.03 2.16 12.93
C LEU A 89 -10.51 2.32 12.56
N ILE A 90 -10.86 2.12 11.28
CA ILE A 90 -12.26 2.15 10.82
C ILE A 90 -13.04 0.95 11.37
N TYR A 91 -12.40 -0.21 11.57
CA TYR A 91 -13.05 -1.43 12.03
C TYR A 91 -13.34 -1.46 13.54
N ILE A 92 -12.52 -0.82 14.37
CA ILE A 92 -12.69 -0.73 15.84
C ILE A 92 -14.12 -0.35 16.28
N PRO A 93 -14.71 0.78 15.83
CA PRO A 93 -16.05 1.18 16.28
C PRO A 93 -17.12 0.14 15.94
N PHE A 94 -16.99 -0.56 14.81
CA PHE A 94 -17.94 -1.61 14.42
C PHE A 94 -17.84 -2.84 15.33
N ILE A 95 -16.64 -3.24 15.75
CA ILE A 95 -16.46 -4.32 16.73
C ILE A 95 -17.09 -3.94 18.06
N VAL A 96 -16.90 -2.70 18.51
CA VAL A 96 -17.44 -2.23 19.79
C VAL A 96 -18.96 -2.31 19.78
N ILE A 97 -19.62 -1.92 18.68
CA ILE A 97 -21.07 -2.06 18.53
C ILE A 97 -21.49 -3.53 18.63
N ASP A 98 -20.81 -4.43 17.91
CA ASP A 98 -21.15 -5.86 17.93
C ASP A 98 -21.07 -6.46 19.33
N LEU A 99 -20.03 -6.09 20.09
CA LEU A 99 -19.81 -6.54 21.45
C LEU A 99 -20.87 -5.99 22.41
N ILE A 100 -21.23 -4.71 22.29
CA ILE A 100 -22.29 -4.08 23.10
C ILE A 100 -23.64 -4.74 22.81
N VAL A 101 -24.01 -4.86 21.53
CA VAL A 101 -25.31 -5.45 21.12
C VAL A 101 -25.43 -6.90 21.59
N SER A 102 -24.35 -7.69 21.46
CA SER A 102 -24.33 -9.07 21.94
C SER A 102 -24.55 -9.15 23.46
N ASN A 103 -23.87 -8.30 24.23
CA ASN A 103 -24.04 -8.28 25.69
C ASN A 103 -25.46 -7.86 26.12
N VAL A 104 -26.07 -6.89 25.43
CA VAL A 104 -27.45 -6.46 25.70
C VAL A 104 -28.43 -7.59 25.39
N LEU A 105 -28.27 -8.31 24.27
CA LEU A 105 -29.16 -9.43 23.92
C LEU A 105 -29.05 -10.60 24.89
N LEU A 106 -27.82 -10.92 25.32
CA LEU A 106 -27.59 -11.93 26.35
C LEU A 106 -28.26 -11.54 27.67
N ALA A 107 -28.17 -10.28 28.08
CA ALA A 107 -28.84 -9.78 29.29
C ALA A 107 -30.37 -9.83 29.21
N LEU A 108 -30.95 -9.68 28.01
CA LEU A 108 -32.39 -9.80 27.77
C LEU A 108 -32.86 -11.27 27.67
N GLY A 109 -31.96 -12.25 27.74
CA GLY A 109 -32.30 -13.68 27.60
C GLY A 109 -32.64 -14.08 26.16
N MET A 110 -32.40 -13.22 25.17
CA MET A 110 -32.71 -13.47 23.77
C MET A 110 -31.56 -14.18 23.07
N GLN A 111 -31.32 -15.44 23.42
CA GLN A 111 -30.25 -16.25 22.81
C GLN A 111 -30.55 -16.70 21.37
N MET A 112 -31.83 -16.70 20.97
CA MET A 112 -32.24 -17.17 19.64
C MET A 112 -32.10 -16.11 18.55
N VAL A 113 -31.94 -14.83 18.91
CA VAL A 113 -31.76 -13.75 17.94
C VAL A 113 -30.26 -13.51 17.75
N ALA A 114 -29.79 -13.67 16.51
CA ALA A 114 -28.39 -13.41 16.18
C ALA A 114 -28.06 -11.92 16.38
N PRO A 115 -27.05 -11.57 17.20
CA PRO A 115 -26.65 -10.18 17.45
C PRO A 115 -26.31 -9.40 16.18
N MET A 116 -25.83 -10.10 15.16
CA MET A 116 -25.51 -9.56 13.83
C MET A 116 -26.69 -8.81 13.20
N THR A 117 -27.92 -9.32 13.33
CA THR A 117 -29.11 -8.71 12.72
C THR A 117 -29.46 -7.34 13.31
N LEU A 118 -29.20 -7.15 14.60
CA LEU A 118 -29.43 -5.87 15.27
C LEU A 118 -28.25 -4.91 15.13
N SER A 119 -27.02 -5.44 15.08
CA SER A 119 -25.82 -4.63 14.87
C SER A 119 -25.77 -3.97 13.49
N LEU A 120 -26.23 -4.64 12.42
CA LEU A 120 -26.14 -4.15 11.04
C LEU A 120 -26.77 -2.76 10.83
N PRO A 121 -28.05 -2.50 11.20
CA PRO A 121 -28.63 -1.17 11.05
C PRO A 121 -27.95 -0.11 11.93
N LEU A 122 -27.46 -0.47 13.13
CA LEU A 122 -26.71 0.44 13.99
C LEU A 122 -25.37 0.84 13.37
N LYS A 123 -24.66 -0.10 12.74
CA LYS A 123 -23.42 0.19 11.99
C LYS A 123 -23.67 1.15 10.83
N LEU A 124 -24.78 0.96 10.10
CA LEU A 124 -25.16 1.86 9.00
C LEU A 124 -25.49 3.27 9.51
N LEU A 125 -26.19 3.40 10.62
CA LEU A 125 -26.48 4.71 11.24
C LEU A 125 -25.22 5.43 11.72
N LEU A 126 -24.19 4.71 12.16
CA LEU A 126 -22.90 5.32 12.55
C LEU A 126 -22.09 5.80 11.33
N PHE A 127 -22.31 5.19 10.16
CA PHE A 127 -21.57 5.50 8.94
C PHE A 127 -22.20 6.64 8.11
N VAL A 128 -23.47 6.98 8.38
CA VAL A 128 -24.20 8.12 7.77
C VAL A 128 -23.95 9.39 8.59
#